data_AF-A0A7V1UN07-F1
#
_entry.id   AF-A0A7V1UN07-F1
#
_cell.length_a   1.000
_cell.length_b   1.000
_cell.length_c   1.000
_cell.angle_alpha   90.00
_cell.angle_beta   90.00
_cell.angle_gamma   90.00
#
_symmetry.space_group_name_H-M   'P 1'
#
loop_
_entity.id
_entity.type
_entity.pdbx_description
1 polymer ?
#
loop_
_entity_poly.entity_id
_entity_poly.type
_entity_poly.pdbx_seq_one_letter_code
_entity_poly.pdbx_strand_id
1 'polypeptide(L)'
;GRVLRFNDVLIAGKHFLGVQELIEIGVKGFHERNPLVGGINRQELRERLRIPTEVFEATLGSLAAAKKVEVHGEQVRLAGRSVVMKDEEAEAKATIEKAFSSAGLKVPALKEVLAGLPLDNARAVKIVTLLLRDRVLVKLADDLVFHQSALEELRKGVRAQKTKSARMDVATFKDLTGVTRKYAIPLLEMLDRERITRREGDVRVIL
;
A
#
# COMPACT_ATOMS: atom_id res chain seq x y z
N GLY A 1 -8.55 44.30 -15.13
CA GLY A 1 -8.15 43.18 -14.26
C GLY A 1 -6.77 42.71 -14.67
N ARG A 2 -5.88 42.37 -13.72
CA ARG A 2 -4.51 41.92 -14.01
C ARG A 2 -4.54 40.57 -14.74
N VAL A 3 -3.79 40.43 -15.84
CA VAL A 3 -3.58 39.17 -16.58
C VAL A 3 -2.21 38.63 -16.16
N LEU A 4 -2.14 37.34 -15.87
CA LEU A 4 -0.91 36.62 -15.55
C LEU A 4 -0.54 35.75 -16.75
N ARG A 5 0.76 35.68 -17.06
CA ARG A 5 1.29 34.85 -18.15
C ARG A 5 2.18 33.75 -17.55
N PHE A 6 1.90 32.51 -17.94
CA PHE A 6 2.69 31.33 -17.60
C PHE A 6 2.99 30.58 -18.90
N ASN A 7 4.24 30.68 -19.39
CA ASN A 7 4.64 30.24 -20.73
C ASN A 7 3.71 30.82 -21.81
N ASP A 8 3.01 29.96 -22.55
CA ASP A 8 2.08 30.33 -23.61
C ASP A 8 0.62 30.48 -23.13
N VAL A 9 0.38 30.35 -21.82
CA VAL A 9 -0.95 30.47 -21.24
C VAL A 9 -1.12 31.84 -20.57
N LEU A 10 -2.22 32.52 -20.91
CA LEU A 10 -2.68 33.74 -20.27
C LEU A 10 -3.89 33.44 -19.40
N ILE A 11 -3.86 33.84 -18.13
CA ILE A 11 -4.96 33.67 -17.19
C ILE A 11 -5.30 34.99 -16.50
N ALA A 12 -6.59 35.31 -16.42
CA ALA A 12 -7.01 36.47 -15.64
C ALA A 12 -6.79 36.21 -14.14
N GLY A 13 -6.29 37.19 -13.40
CA GLY A 13 -5.95 37.03 -11.98
C GLY A 13 -7.10 36.50 -11.12
N LYS A 14 -8.36 36.86 -11.44
CA LYS A 14 -9.56 36.32 -10.76
C LYS A 14 -9.72 34.80 -10.95
N HIS A 15 -9.40 34.29 -12.13
CA HIS A 15 -9.47 32.86 -12.41
C HIS A 15 -8.29 32.13 -11.76
N PHE A 16 -7.11 32.77 -11.70
CA PHE A 16 -5.97 32.20 -10.99
C PHE A 16 -6.27 31.99 -9.49
N LEU A 17 -6.89 32.97 -8.82
CA LEU A 17 -7.38 32.83 -7.44
C LEU A 17 -8.39 31.68 -7.29
N GLY A 18 -9.33 31.55 -8.24
CA GLY A 18 -10.28 30.43 -8.22
C GLY A 18 -9.61 29.06 -8.39
N VAL A 19 -8.56 28.97 -9.21
CA VAL A 19 -7.77 27.72 -9.34
C VAL A 19 -6.98 27.43 -8.06
N GLN A 20 -6.48 28.45 -7.37
CA GLN A 20 -5.85 28.29 -6.05
C GLN A 20 -6.81 27.64 -5.05
N GLU A 21 -8.03 28.19 -4.92
CA GLU A 21 -9.06 27.61 -4.05
C GLU A 21 -9.43 26.17 -4.45
N LEU A 22 -9.58 25.89 -5.75
CA LEU A 22 -9.89 24.54 -6.24
C LEU A 22 -8.80 23.52 -5.87
N ILE A 23 -7.53 23.89 -5.98
CA ILE A 23 -6.41 23.04 -5.58
C ILE A 23 -6.43 22.80 -4.06
N GLU A 24 -6.58 23.85 -3.25
CA GLU A 24 -6.65 23.71 -1.78
C GLU A 24 -7.82 22.82 -1.34
N ILE A 25 -9.01 23.00 -1.92
CA ILE A 25 -10.20 22.17 -1.67
C ILE A 25 -9.95 20.72 -2.09
N GLY A 26 -9.33 20.51 -3.26
CA GLY A 26 -9.00 19.19 -3.78
C GLY A 26 -8.06 18.41 -2.85
N VAL A 27 -6.98 19.06 -2.41
CA VAL A 27 -6.01 18.49 -1.45
C VAL A 27 -6.66 18.25 -0.10
N LYS A 28 -7.43 19.21 0.43
CA LYS A 28 -8.16 19.06 1.69
C LYS A 28 -9.11 17.86 1.65
N GLY A 29 -9.97 17.79 0.63
CA GLY A 29 -10.93 16.69 0.48
C GLY A 29 -10.25 15.34 0.28
N PHE A 30 -9.06 15.30 -0.35
CA PHE A 30 -8.28 14.08 -0.43
C PHE A 30 -7.83 13.61 0.95
N HIS A 31 -7.28 14.50 1.78
CA HIS A 31 -6.85 14.14 3.14
C HIS A 31 -8.02 13.72 4.04
N GLU A 32 -9.19 14.33 3.91
CA GLU A 32 -10.39 13.92 4.65
C GLU A 32 -10.81 12.47 4.32
N ARG A 33 -10.65 12.06 3.05
CA ARG A 33 -10.96 10.69 2.61
C ARG A 33 -9.82 9.70 2.90
N ASN A 34 -8.58 10.18 2.88
CA ASN A 34 -7.36 9.38 2.97
C ASN A 34 -6.43 9.90 4.09
N PRO A 35 -6.84 9.81 5.37
CA PRO A 35 -6.08 10.40 6.49
C PRO A 35 -4.68 9.78 6.67
N LEU A 36 -4.51 8.54 6.22
CA LEU A 36 -3.25 7.78 6.32
C LEU A 36 -2.25 8.08 5.18
N VAL A 37 -2.62 8.92 4.22
CA VAL A 37 -1.81 9.16 3.02
C VAL A 37 -1.10 10.51 3.12
N GLY A 38 0.21 10.48 2.83
CA GLY A 38 1.16 11.61 2.76
C GLY A 38 0.66 12.89 2.12
N GLY A 39 -0.02 12.70 1.00
CA GLY A 39 -0.45 13.73 0.08
C GLY A 39 -1.04 13.05 -1.15
N ILE A 40 -1.78 13.82 -1.93
CA ILE A 40 -2.28 13.36 -3.22
C ILE A 40 -1.15 13.41 -4.25
N ASN A 41 -1.12 12.45 -5.19
CA ASN A 41 -0.19 12.52 -6.31
C ASN A 41 -0.51 13.76 -7.19
N ARG A 42 0.51 14.49 -7.63
CA ARG A 42 0.36 15.73 -8.42
C ARG A 42 -0.44 15.51 -9.71
N GLN A 43 -0.15 14.44 -10.43
CA GLN A 43 -0.85 14.10 -11.67
C GLN A 43 -2.29 13.71 -11.39
N GLU A 44 -2.53 12.88 -10.37
CA GLU A 44 -3.89 12.50 -9.93
C GLU A 44 -4.72 13.73 -9.57
N LEU A 45 -4.16 14.67 -8.79
CA LEU A 45 -4.84 15.90 -8.40
C LEU A 45 -5.20 16.76 -9.62
N ARG A 46 -4.26 16.94 -10.55
CA ARG A 46 -4.47 17.72 -11.78
C ARG A 46 -5.57 17.10 -12.65
N GLU A 47 -5.51 15.80 -12.89
CA GLU A 47 -6.48 15.07 -13.70
C GLU A 47 -7.88 15.13 -13.09
N ARG A 48 -7.98 14.99 -11.76
CA ARG A 48 -9.24 15.09 -11.02
C ARG A 48 -9.87 16.49 -11.13
N LEU A 49 -9.05 17.54 -11.05
CA LEU A 49 -9.52 18.93 -11.12
C LEU A 49 -9.65 19.45 -12.57
N ARG A 50 -9.17 18.68 -13.57
CA ARG A 50 -9.19 19.02 -14.99
C ARG A 50 -8.54 20.38 -15.31
N ILE A 51 -7.43 20.67 -14.65
CA ILE A 51 -6.66 21.91 -14.82
C ILE A 51 -5.58 21.71 -15.89
N PRO A 52 -5.39 22.65 -16.85
CA PRO A 52 -4.26 22.62 -17.79
C PRO A 52 -2.92 22.59 -17.05
N THR A 53 -1.94 21.86 -17.58
CA THR A 53 -0.66 21.59 -16.90
C THR A 53 0.07 22.88 -16.51
N GLU A 54 0.19 23.84 -17.42
CA GLU A 54 0.91 25.09 -17.21
C GLU A 54 0.27 25.93 -16.10
N VAL A 55 -1.06 25.94 -16.06
CA VAL A 55 -1.84 26.64 -15.03
C VAL A 55 -1.70 25.92 -13.69
N PHE A 56 -1.77 24.59 -13.69
CA PHE A 56 -1.64 23.78 -12.48
C PHE A 56 -0.26 23.97 -11.84
N GLU A 57 0.81 23.85 -12.62
CA GLU A 57 2.19 23.99 -12.16
C GLU A 57 2.47 25.39 -11.60
N ALA A 58 2.04 26.43 -12.32
CA ALA A 58 2.14 27.81 -11.86
C ALA A 58 1.36 28.06 -10.56
N THR A 59 0.14 27.54 -10.48
CA THR A 59 -0.73 27.71 -9.30
C THR A 59 -0.16 26.96 -8.09
N LEU A 60 0.29 25.72 -8.30
CA LEU A 60 0.89 24.89 -7.26
C LEU A 60 2.19 25.53 -6.73
N GLY A 61 3.04 26.04 -7.63
CA GLY A 61 4.24 26.80 -7.26
C GLY A 61 3.91 28.06 -6.46
N SER A 62 2.87 28.81 -6.86
CA SER A 62 2.41 29.99 -6.11
C SER A 62 1.88 29.63 -4.72
N LEU A 63 1.11 28.54 -4.59
CA LEU A 63 0.61 28.07 -3.30
C LEU A 63 1.75 27.57 -2.39
N ALA A 64 2.76 26.91 -2.96
CA ALA A 64 3.93 26.45 -2.22
C ALA A 64 4.78 27.64 -1.72
N ALA A 65 5.01 28.65 -2.57
CA ALA A 65 5.69 29.89 -2.19
C ALA A 65 4.93 30.65 -1.09
N ALA A 66 3.59 30.62 -1.14
CA ALA A 66 2.72 31.18 -0.10
C ALA A 66 2.59 30.29 1.16
N LYS A 67 3.29 29.16 1.24
CA LYS A 67 3.20 28.18 2.33
C LYS A 67 1.78 27.71 2.62
N LYS A 68 0.95 27.56 1.59
CA LYS A 68 -0.40 26.99 1.66
C LYS A 68 -0.40 25.48 1.42
N VAL A 69 0.50 25.03 0.58
CA VAL A 69 0.74 23.61 0.28
C VAL A 69 2.23 23.30 0.40
N GLU A 70 2.53 22.03 0.62
CA GLU A 70 3.88 21.48 0.55
C GLU A 70 3.94 20.43 -0.55
N VAL A 71 5.04 20.44 -1.30
CA VAL A 71 5.29 19.50 -2.39
C VAL A 71 6.54 18.69 -2.06
N HIS A 72 6.39 17.37 -1.97
CA HIS A 72 7.47 16.43 -1.69
C HIS A 72 7.53 15.40 -2.82
N GLY A 73 8.47 15.58 -3.76
CA GLY A 73 8.51 14.79 -4.99
C GLY A 73 7.18 14.92 -5.76
N GLU A 74 6.52 13.78 -5.97
CA GLU A 74 5.24 13.70 -6.67
C GLU A 74 4.01 13.88 -5.77
N GLN A 75 4.18 14.18 -4.48
CA GLN A 75 3.06 14.35 -3.54
C GLN A 75 2.82 15.81 -3.20
N VAL A 76 1.53 16.17 -3.09
CA VAL A 76 1.05 17.48 -2.62
C VAL A 76 0.22 17.29 -1.36
N ARG A 77 0.50 18.12 -0.35
CA ARG A 77 -0.27 18.18 0.90
C ARG A 77 -0.51 19.62 1.33
N LEU A 78 -1.47 19.84 2.24
CA LEU A 78 -1.62 21.15 2.88
C LEU A 78 -0.39 21.46 3.74
N ALA A 79 0.06 22.72 3.74
CA ALA A 79 1.20 23.12 4.55
C ALA A 79 0.90 22.93 6.05
N GLY A 80 1.90 22.48 6.81
CA GLY A 80 1.74 22.16 8.23
C GLY A 80 0.93 20.89 8.51
N ARG A 81 0.39 20.22 7.48
CA ARG A 81 -0.14 18.86 7.60
C ARG A 81 1.04 17.90 7.60
N SER A 82 1.62 17.63 8.76
CA SER A 82 2.35 16.37 8.91
C SER A 82 1.36 15.22 8.66
N VAL A 83 1.84 14.10 8.11
CA VAL A 83 1.15 12.82 8.31
C VAL A 83 1.27 12.54 9.79
N VAL A 84 0.45 13.22 10.57
CA VAL A 84 0.01 12.68 11.83
C VAL A 84 -0.93 11.56 11.38
N MET A 85 -0.35 10.41 11.00
CA MET A 85 -0.90 9.20 11.61
C MET A 85 -0.99 9.61 13.07
N LYS A 86 -2.21 9.78 13.60
CA LYS A 86 -2.36 9.90 15.05
C LYS A 86 -1.44 8.83 15.62
N ASP A 87 -0.57 9.11 16.58
CA ASP A 87 0.51 8.19 16.96
C ASP A 87 -0.01 6.73 17.10
N GLU A 88 -1.25 6.59 17.59
CA GLU A 88 -2.11 5.40 17.54
C GLU A 88 -2.18 4.61 16.22
N GLU A 89 -2.38 5.25 15.06
CA GLU A 89 -2.44 4.61 13.74
C GLU A 89 -1.06 4.15 13.26
N ALA A 90 0.00 4.91 13.53
CA ALA A 90 1.37 4.51 13.21
C ALA A 90 1.79 3.31 14.08
N GLU A 91 1.50 3.38 15.37
CA GLU A 91 1.68 2.27 16.31
C GLU A 91 0.85 1.05 15.92
N ALA A 92 -0.41 1.23 15.51
CA ALA A 92 -1.24 0.14 15.03
C ALA A 92 -0.68 -0.51 13.76
N LYS A 93 -0.21 0.30 12.80
CA LYS A 93 0.46 -0.22 11.59
C LYS A 93 1.69 -1.04 11.96
N ALA A 94 2.56 -0.51 12.82
CA ALA A 94 3.76 -1.21 13.27
C ALA A 94 3.41 -2.49 14.03
N THR A 95 2.34 -2.47 14.83
CA THR A 95 1.85 -3.64 15.58
C THR A 95 1.34 -4.73 14.65
N ILE A 96 0.52 -4.36 13.64
CA ILE A 96 0.02 -5.30 12.63
C ILE A 96 1.20 -5.91 11.87
N GLU A 97 2.10 -5.08 11.34
CA GLU A 97 3.25 -5.54 10.56
C GLU A 97 4.15 -6.47 11.39
N LYS A 98 4.42 -6.12 12.65
CA LYS A 98 5.18 -6.94 13.59
C LYS A 98 4.50 -8.29 13.84
N ALA A 99 3.19 -8.30 14.09
CA ALA A 99 2.44 -9.53 14.35
C ALA A 99 2.56 -10.54 13.20
N PHE A 100 2.46 -10.07 11.95
CA PHE A 100 2.58 -10.96 10.78
C PHE A 100 4.02 -11.30 10.42
N SER A 101 4.98 -10.38 10.58
CA SER A 101 6.39 -10.65 10.29
C SER A 101 7.01 -11.65 11.29
N SER A 102 6.68 -11.55 12.59
CA SER A 102 7.20 -12.47 13.60
C SER A 102 6.56 -13.87 13.57
N ALA A 103 5.36 -13.99 13.00
CA ALA A 103 4.62 -15.25 12.96
C ALA A 103 5.10 -16.21 11.85
N GLY A 104 5.87 -15.70 10.88
CA GLY A 104 6.31 -16.48 9.72
C GLY A 104 5.11 -17.04 8.93
N LEU A 105 5.09 -18.35 8.69
CA LEU A 105 3.99 -19.03 7.99
C LEU A 105 2.84 -19.46 8.91
N LYS A 106 2.99 -19.33 10.24
CA LYS A 106 1.96 -19.68 11.23
C LYS A 106 1.22 -18.41 11.65
N VAL A 107 0.61 -17.77 10.67
CA VAL A 107 0.02 -16.43 10.81
C VAL A 107 -1.16 -16.42 11.79
N PRO A 108 -1.31 -15.35 12.60
CA PRO A 108 -2.50 -15.16 13.43
C PRO A 108 -3.72 -14.88 12.56
N ALA A 109 -4.93 -15.06 13.11
CA ALA A 109 -6.13 -14.61 12.41
C ALA A 109 -6.16 -13.08 12.36
N LEU A 110 -6.37 -12.50 11.16
CA LEU A 110 -6.39 -11.05 10.99
C LEU A 110 -7.36 -10.38 11.97
N LYS A 111 -8.55 -10.95 12.15
CA LYS A 111 -9.58 -10.41 13.07
C LYS A 111 -9.10 -10.33 14.52
N GLU A 112 -8.30 -11.30 14.98
CA GLU A 112 -7.75 -11.31 16.34
C GLU A 112 -6.70 -10.21 16.51
N VAL A 113 -5.84 -10.01 15.51
CA VAL A 113 -4.86 -8.91 15.51
C VAL A 113 -5.57 -7.56 15.56
N LEU A 114 -6.63 -7.37 14.75
CA LEU A 114 -7.36 -6.11 14.71
C LEU A 114 -8.16 -5.84 15.99
N ALA A 115 -8.72 -6.88 16.62
CA ALA A 115 -9.45 -6.75 17.88
C ALA A 115 -8.57 -6.30 19.06
N GLY A 116 -7.26 -6.53 18.99
CA GLY A 116 -6.30 -6.11 20.02
C GLY A 116 -5.81 -4.66 19.87
N LEU A 117 -6.22 -3.93 18.83
CA LEU A 117 -5.75 -2.58 18.58
C LEU A 117 -6.63 -1.53 19.29
N PRO A 118 -6.05 -0.41 19.77
CA PRO A 118 -6.80 0.72 20.33
C PRO A 118 -7.45 1.59 19.23
N LEU A 119 -7.95 0.96 18.16
CA LEU A 119 -8.59 1.63 17.03
C LEU A 119 -9.96 1.02 16.77
N ASP A 120 -10.90 1.83 16.26
CA ASP A 120 -12.12 1.25 15.72
C ASP A 120 -11.81 0.41 14.46
N ASN A 121 -12.68 -0.55 14.20
CA ASN A 121 -12.51 -1.51 13.12
C ASN A 121 -12.36 -0.86 11.74
N ALA A 122 -13.04 0.26 11.48
CA ALA A 122 -12.96 0.92 10.18
C ALA A 122 -11.57 1.53 9.93
N ARG A 123 -10.97 2.14 10.95
CA ARG A 123 -9.57 2.62 10.87
C ARG A 123 -8.58 1.47 10.74
N ALA A 124 -8.73 0.42 11.55
CA ALA A 124 -7.85 -0.75 11.50
C ALA A 124 -7.86 -1.44 10.11
N VAL A 125 -9.04 -1.61 9.51
CA VAL A 125 -9.20 -2.17 8.15
C VAL A 125 -8.53 -1.29 7.09
N LYS A 126 -8.58 0.04 7.21
CA LYS A 126 -7.87 0.95 6.29
C LYS A 126 -6.35 0.74 6.35
N ILE A 127 -5.79 0.53 7.55
CA ILE A 127 -4.36 0.25 7.71
C ILE A 127 -3.99 -1.08 7.05
N VAL A 128 -4.79 -2.13 7.23
CA VAL A 128 -4.55 -3.42 6.55
C VAL A 128 -4.64 -3.27 5.03
N THR A 129 -5.63 -2.52 4.54
CA THR A 129 -5.78 -2.24 3.10
C THR A 129 -4.54 -1.54 2.55
N LEU A 130 -3.98 -0.58 3.30
CA LEU A 130 -2.74 0.09 2.97
C LEU A 130 -1.56 -0.90 2.90
N LEU A 131 -1.39 -1.75 3.91
CA LEU A 131 -0.31 -2.74 3.97
C LEU A 131 -0.40 -3.78 2.84
N LEU A 132 -1.62 -4.17 2.45
CA LEU A 132 -1.86 -5.07 1.30
C LEU A 132 -1.54 -4.38 -0.03
N ARG A 133 -1.97 -3.12 -0.19
CA ARG A 133 -1.70 -2.31 -1.38
C ARG A 133 -0.19 -2.11 -1.57
N ASP A 134 0.52 -1.82 -0.49
CA ASP A 134 1.95 -1.59 -0.46
C ASP A 134 2.77 -2.91 -0.49
N ARG A 135 2.09 -4.07 -0.58
CA ARG A 135 2.67 -5.43 -0.62
C ARG A 135 3.54 -5.81 0.57
N VAL A 136 3.40 -5.11 1.70
CA VAL A 136 3.99 -5.53 2.98
C VAL A 136 3.30 -6.80 3.48
N LEU A 137 1.97 -6.81 3.35
CA LEU A 137 1.14 -7.98 3.58
C LEU A 137 0.63 -8.54 2.25
N VAL A 138 0.43 -9.84 2.19
CA VAL A 138 -0.11 -10.56 1.04
C VAL A 138 -1.24 -11.46 1.50
N LYS A 139 -2.44 -11.26 0.95
CA LYS A 139 -3.60 -12.11 1.21
C LYS A 139 -3.62 -13.27 0.20
N LEU A 140 -3.52 -14.51 0.68
CA LEU A 140 -3.57 -15.71 -0.16
C LEU A 140 -4.95 -16.40 -0.16
N ALA A 141 -5.70 -16.27 0.94
CA ALA A 141 -7.08 -16.73 1.08
C ALA A 141 -7.82 -15.83 2.08
N ASP A 142 -9.12 -16.04 2.29
CA ASP A 142 -9.95 -15.09 3.04
C ASP A 142 -9.44 -14.76 4.44
N ASP A 143 -8.95 -15.76 5.16
CA ASP A 143 -8.40 -15.60 6.50
C ASP A 143 -6.87 -15.78 6.55
N LEU A 144 -6.18 -15.81 5.41
CA LEU A 144 -4.74 -16.07 5.34
C LEU A 144 -4.00 -14.88 4.75
N VAL A 145 -3.50 -14.04 5.64
CA VAL A 145 -2.64 -12.90 5.34
C VAL A 145 -1.24 -13.22 5.86
N PHE A 146 -0.23 -13.03 5.01
CA PHE A 146 1.17 -13.28 5.33
C PHE A 146 1.98 -12.02 5.16
N HIS A 147 3.04 -11.89 5.95
CA HIS A 147 4.06 -10.90 5.66
C HIS A 147 4.89 -11.32 4.44
N GLN A 148 5.26 -10.36 3.60
CA GLN A 148 6.01 -10.62 2.38
C GLN A 148 7.35 -11.32 2.65
N SER A 149 8.04 -10.97 3.75
CA SER A 149 9.30 -11.64 4.13
C SER A 149 9.14 -13.14 4.39
N ALA A 150 8.06 -13.56 5.05
CA ALA A 150 7.80 -14.98 5.31
C ALA A 150 7.56 -15.76 4.02
N LEU A 151 6.92 -15.13 3.03
CA LEU A 151 6.75 -15.73 1.71
C LEU A 151 8.07 -15.79 0.94
N GLU A 152 8.95 -14.80 1.07
CA GLU A 152 10.29 -14.84 0.47
C GLU A 152 11.16 -15.94 1.05
N GLU A 153 11.12 -16.14 2.37
CA GLU A 153 11.79 -17.26 3.03
C GLU A 153 11.23 -18.61 2.56
N LEU A 154 9.92 -18.73 2.43
CA LEU A 154 9.29 -19.92 1.86
C LEU A 154 9.80 -20.21 0.44
N ARG A 155 9.82 -19.20 -0.44
CA ARG A 155 10.31 -19.36 -1.83
C ARG A 155 11.76 -19.84 -1.83
N LYS A 156 12.61 -19.27 -0.96
CA LYS A 156 14.00 -19.70 -0.80
C LYS A 156 14.08 -21.16 -0.34
N GLY A 157 13.31 -21.54 0.67
CA GLY A 157 13.27 -22.91 1.20
C GLY A 157 12.83 -23.93 0.15
N VAL A 158 11.79 -23.63 -0.62
CA VAL A 158 11.31 -24.51 -1.70
C VAL A 158 12.33 -24.64 -2.83
N ARG A 159 12.97 -23.53 -3.24
CA ARG A 159 14.04 -23.60 -4.25
C ARG A 159 15.23 -24.43 -3.76
N ALA A 160 15.61 -24.29 -2.48
CA ALA A 160 16.67 -25.10 -1.89
C ALA A 160 16.31 -26.60 -1.84
N GLN A 161 15.04 -26.93 -1.60
CA GLN A 161 14.55 -28.31 -1.59
C GLN A 161 14.79 -29.04 -2.92
N LYS A 162 14.83 -28.32 -4.06
CA LYS A 162 15.12 -28.89 -5.38
C LYS A 162 16.43 -29.67 -5.43
N THR A 163 17.43 -29.25 -4.65
CA THR A 163 18.73 -29.92 -4.57
C THR A 163 18.66 -31.29 -3.90
N LYS A 164 17.65 -31.51 -3.03
CA LYS A 164 17.39 -32.80 -2.36
C LYS A 164 16.42 -33.65 -3.17
N SER A 165 15.35 -33.03 -3.66
CA SER A 165 14.37 -33.66 -4.54
C SER A 165 13.68 -32.61 -5.39
N ALA A 166 13.63 -32.84 -6.71
CA ALA A 166 12.88 -31.99 -7.63
C ALA A 166 11.35 -32.18 -7.53
N ARG A 167 10.89 -33.20 -6.80
CA ARG A 167 9.47 -33.50 -6.56
C ARG A 167 9.15 -33.38 -5.07
N MET A 168 7.99 -32.80 -4.79
CA MET A 168 7.51 -32.55 -3.44
C MET A 168 6.01 -32.80 -3.38
N ASP A 169 5.59 -33.71 -2.49
CA ASP A 169 4.17 -33.90 -2.16
C ASP A 169 3.75 -32.95 -1.03
N VAL A 170 2.46 -32.98 -0.67
CA VAL A 170 1.93 -32.13 0.39
C VAL A 170 2.52 -32.48 1.76
N ALA A 171 2.87 -33.75 2.00
CA ALA A 171 3.48 -34.19 3.26
C ALA A 171 4.88 -33.58 3.43
N THR A 172 5.73 -33.74 2.41
CA THR A 172 7.08 -33.15 2.36
C THR A 172 7.03 -31.64 2.51
N PHE A 173 6.05 -30.96 1.88
CA PHE A 173 5.89 -29.52 2.05
C PHE A 173 5.54 -29.14 3.49
N LYS A 174 4.68 -29.91 4.15
CA LYS A 174 4.35 -29.68 5.56
C LYS A 174 5.56 -29.91 6.46
N ASP A 175 6.38 -30.92 6.17
CA ASP A 175 7.59 -31.18 6.94
C ASP A 175 8.62 -30.06 6.76
N LEU A 176 8.74 -29.52 5.54
CA LEU A 176 9.61 -28.39 5.22
C LEU A 176 9.19 -27.09 5.95
N THR A 177 7.89 -26.83 6.05
CA THR A 177 7.35 -25.53 6.49
C THR A 177 6.79 -25.55 7.90
N GLY A 178 6.53 -26.74 8.46
CA GLY A 178 5.92 -26.93 9.78
C GLY A 178 4.46 -26.44 9.87
N VAL A 179 3.79 -26.20 8.75
CA VAL A 179 2.41 -25.66 8.73
C VAL A 179 1.35 -26.78 8.64
N THR A 180 0.12 -26.45 9.04
CA THR A 180 -1.01 -27.38 8.91
C THR A 180 -1.58 -27.38 7.48
N ARG A 181 -2.45 -28.35 7.17
CA ARG A 181 -3.09 -28.47 5.84
C ARG A 181 -3.85 -27.19 5.43
N LYS A 182 -4.45 -26.49 6.40
CA LYS A 182 -5.16 -25.22 6.19
C LYS A 182 -4.26 -24.19 5.49
N TYR A 183 -2.98 -24.15 5.84
CA TYR A 183 -2.00 -23.20 5.29
C TYR A 183 -1.25 -23.77 4.07
N ALA A 184 -1.03 -25.09 4.06
CA ALA A 184 -0.19 -25.72 3.02
C ALA A 184 -0.75 -25.54 1.61
N ILE A 185 -2.06 -25.78 1.41
CA ILE A 185 -2.65 -25.74 0.07
C ILE A 185 -2.60 -24.33 -0.54
N PRO A 186 -3.02 -23.25 0.14
CA PRO A 186 -2.94 -21.91 -0.42
C PRO A 186 -1.51 -21.44 -0.72
N LEU A 187 -0.53 -21.84 0.11
CA LEU A 187 0.89 -21.54 -0.13
C LEU A 187 1.40 -22.27 -1.37
N LEU A 188 1.06 -23.55 -1.52
CA LEU A 188 1.42 -24.34 -2.69
C LEU A 188 0.79 -23.80 -3.98
N GLU A 189 -0.48 -23.39 -3.94
CA GLU A 189 -1.16 -22.74 -5.07
C GLU A 189 -0.55 -21.38 -5.43
N MET A 190 -0.07 -20.62 -4.45
CA MET A 190 0.70 -19.41 -4.69
C MET A 190 2.02 -19.73 -5.43
N LEU A 191 2.78 -20.72 -4.97
CA LEU A 191 4.03 -21.15 -5.60
C LEU A 191 3.81 -21.66 -7.03
N ASP A 192 2.68 -22.33 -7.28
CA ASP A 192 2.27 -22.78 -8.62
C ASP A 192 1.98 -21.58 -9.54
N ARG A 193 1.20 -20.59 -9.07
CA ARG A 193 0.90 -19.36 -9.82
C ARG A 193 2.17 -18.55 -10.15
N GLU A 194 3.12 -18.54 -9.24
CA GLU A 194 4.41 -17.86 -9.41
C GLU A 194 5.43 -18.67 -10.24
N ARG A 195 5.05 -19.86 -10.74
CA ARG A 195 5.91 -20.76 -11.51
C ARG A 195 7.18 -21.16 -10.75
N ILE A 196 7.09 -21.28 -9.42
CA ILE A 196 8.14 -21.88 -8.58
C ILE A 196 7.91 -23.39 -8.49
N THR A 197 6.65 -23.80 -8.48
CA THR A 197 6.26 -25.20 -8.57
C THR A 197 5.26 -25.42 -9.71
N ARG A 198 5.04 -26.68 -10.08
CA ARG A 198 3.97 -27.09 -10.98
C ARG A 198 3.36 -28.39 -10.48
N ARG A 199 2.05 -28.43 -10.34
CA ARG A 199 1.32 -29.63 -9.92
C ARG A 199 1.30 -30.70 -11.03
N GLU A 200 1.66 -31.93 -10.65
CA GLU A 200 1.56 -33.15 -11.45
C GLU A 200 0.87 -34.24 -10.62
N GLY A 201 -0.43 -34.41 -10.80
CA GLY A 201 -1.23 -35.30 -9.96
C GLY A 201 -1.21 -34.87 -8.49
N ASP A 202 -0.70 -35.75 -7.63
CA ASP A 202 -0.61 -35.55 -6.17
C ASP A 202 0.72 -34.93 -5.71
N VAL A 203 1.67 -34.74 -6.64
CA VAL A 203 2.97 -34.13 -6.36
C VAL A 203 3.12 -32.79 -7.08
N ARG A 204 4.14 -32.05 -6.69
CA ARG A 204 4.60 -30.85 -7.38
C ARG A 204 6.04 -31.01 -7.81
N VAL A 205 6.32 -30.58 -9.04
CA VAL A 205 7.68 -30.43 -9.55
C VAL A 205 8.16 -29.02 -9.23
N ILE A 206 9.36 -28.89 -8.67
CA ILE A 206 10.01 -27.60 -8.42
C ILE A 206 10.72 -27.16 -9.70
N LEU A 207 10.35 -25.99 -10.22
CA LEU A 207 10.77 -25.48 -11.53
C LEU A 207 12.17 -24.87 -11.53
#